data_AF-A0A0X3NPL2-F1
#
_entry.id   AF-A0A0X3NPL2-F1
#
_cell.length_a   1.000
_cell.length_b   1.000
_cell.length_c   1.000
_cell.angle_alpha   90.00
_cell.angle_beta   90.00
_cell.angle_gamma   90.00
#
_symmetry.space_group_name_H-M   'P 1'
#
loop_
_entity.id
_entity.type
_entity.pdbx_description
1 polymer ?
#
loop_
_entity_poly.entity_id
_entity_poly.type
_entity_poly.pdbx_seq_one_letter_code
_entity_poly.pdbx_strand_id
1 'polypeptide(L)'
;MTQICGNSWVQFSYDYGIPTALSIAGHPLVTARTLMMLGFEYEPPVRCKTIFGGERYFLPNVFRYLGYLREDIGVFRIFSTGLTASIIGSNIKSVACDAYLKRNVVNYYNKKSVIDTNNGPKVFAQETSKLMVARCLGIIASYPFQVVMVRQIGQIVGKENIYR
;
A
#
# COMPACT_ATOMS: atom_id res chain seq x y z
N MET A 1 33.23 -3.94 -1.45
CA MET A 1 33.67 -2.85 -0.55
C MET A 1 33.86 -1.61 -1.41
N THR A 2 32.79 -0.87 -1.67
CA THR A 2 32.85 0.46 -2.29
C THR A 2 31.79 1.31 -1.63
N GLN A 3 32.23 2.48 -1.20
CA GLN A 3 31.59 3.42 -0.29
C GLN A 3 30.19 3.86 -0.75
N ILE A 4 29.22 3.76 0.15
CA ILE A 4 28.15 4.76 0.26
C ILE A 4 28.22 5.31 1.69
N CYS A 5 29.29 6.04 1.98
CA CYS A 5 29.31 7.00 3.07
C CYS A 5 28.67 8.30 2.56
N GLY A 6 27.40 8.22 2.17
CA GLY A 6 26.55 9.40 2.05
C GLY A 6 25.76 9.47 3.34
N ASN A 7 25.97 10.52 4.14
CA ASN A 7 25.35 10.81 5.44
C ASN A 7 24.26 9.81 5.84
N SER A 8 24.47 9.02 6.90
CA SER A 8 23.49 8.04 7.42
C SER A 8 22.06 8.57 7.48
N TRP A 9 21.92 9.87 7.77
CA TRP A 9 20.65 10.61 7.78
C TRP A 9 19.95 10.70 6.43
N VAL A 10 20.70 10.82 5.34
CA VAL A 10 20.19 10.90 3.98
C VAL A 10 19.66 9.53 3.56
N GLN A 11 20.44 8.45 3.73
CA GLN A 11 19.97 7.08 3.44
C GLN A 11 18.73 6.72 4.25
N PHE A 12 18.71 7.03 5.55
CA PHE A 12 17.54 6.85 6.39
C PHE A 12 16.33 7.67 5.90
N SER A 13 16.55 8.92 5.47
CA SER A 13 15.48 9.77 4.94
C SER A 13 14.91 9.24 3.61
N TYR A 14 15.75 8.67 2.75
CA TYR A 14 15.30 8.04 1.51
C TYR A 14 14.55 6.72 1.78
N ASP A 15 15.10 5.87 2.66
CA ASP A 15 14.56 4.54 2.94
C ASP A 15 13.25 4.58 3.74
N TYR A 16 13.08 5.55 4.64
CA TYR A 16 11.90 5.64 5.50
C TYR A 16 11.04 6.87 5.20
N GLY A 17 11.65 8.01 4.86
CA GLY A 17 10.92 9.26 4.63
C GLY A 17 10.03 9.20 3.38
N ILE A 18 10.57 8.76 2.24
CA ILE A 18 9.82 8.65 0.99
C ILE A 18 8.63 7.68 1.10
N PRO A 19 8.78 6.42 1.55
CA PRO A 19 7.64 5.51 1.63
C PRO A 19 6.60 5.96 2.66
N THR A 20 7.02 6.61 3.74
CA THR A 20 6.10 7.16 4.73
C THR A 20 5.31 8.33 4.14
N ALA A 21 5.98 9.26 3.46
CA ALA A 21 5.33 10.38 2.77
C ALA A 21 4.35 9.91 1.69
N LEU A 22 4.71 8.89 0.90
CA LEU A 22 3.83 8.29 -0.10
C LEU A 22 2.62 7.60 0.54
N SER A 23 2.82 6.92 1.67
CA SER A 23 1.73 6.27 2.42
C SER A 23 0.77 7.30 2.99
N ILE A 24 1.29 8.43 3.49
CA ILE A 24 0.52 9.57 3.99
C ILE A 24 -0.28 10.23 2.86
N ALA A 25 0.36 10.55 1.74
CA ALA A 25 -0.30 11.19 0.59
C ALA A 25 -1.37 10.29 -0.05
N GLY A 26 -1.10 8.98 -0.11
CA GLY A 26 -2.03 7.98 -0.63
C GLY A 26 -3.12 7.55 0.36
N HIS A 27 -3.03 7.96 1.62
CA HIS A 27 -3.94 7.52 2.68
C HIS A 27 -5.43 7.78 2.36
N PRO A 28 -5.84 8.98 1.88
CA PRO A 28 -7.24 9.24 1.51
C PRO A 28 -7.79 8.31 0.44
N LEU A 29 -6.94 7.85 -0.49
CA LEU A 29 -7.33 6.89 -1.52
C LEU A 29 -7.50 5.48 -0.95
N VAL A 30 -6.64 5.10 0.01
CA VAL A 30 -6.77 3.82 0.72
C VAL A 30 -8.04 3.80 1.55
N THR A 31 -8.36 4.88 2.26
CA THR A 31 -9.60 4.97 3.05
C THR A 31 -10.83 4.93 2.14
N ALA A 32 -10.86 5.70 1.05
CA ALA A 32 -11.97 5.69 0.10
C ALA A 32 -12.19 4.30 -0.50
N ARG A 33 -11.11 3.66 -0.98
CA ARG A 33 -11.15 2.30 -1.53
C ARG A 33 -11.65 1.27 -0.51
N THR A 34 -11.16 1.37 0.73
CA THR A 34 -11.55 0.44 1.79
C THR A 34 -13.03 0.58 2.14
N LEU A 35 -13.54 1.82 2.23
CA LEU A 35 -14.96 2.08 2.48
C LEU A 35 -15.85 1.56 1.35
N MET A 36 -15.44 1.74 0.09
CA MET A 36 -16.14 1.14 -1.05
C MET A 36 -16.20 -0.39 -0.95
N MET A 37 -15.09 -1.03 -0.57
CA MET A 37 -15.04 -2.49 -0.38
C MET A 37 -15.91 -2.97 0.79
N LEU A 38 -16.10 -2.13 1.81
CA LEU A 38 -17.02 -2.40 2.93
C LEU A 38 -18.49 -2.19 2.55
N GLY A 39 -18.79 -1.66 1.35
CA GLY A 39 -20.15 -1.42 0.89
C GLY A 39 -20.77 -0.12 1.40
N PHE A 40 -19.96 0.86 1.80
CA PHE A 40 -20.49 2.20 2.09
C PHE A 40 -20.83 2.91 0.78
N GLU A 41 -22.10 2.84 0.40
CA GLU A 41 -22.62 3.46 -0.83
C GLU A 41 -23.33 4.78 -0.50
N TYR A 42 -22.74 5.90 -0.95
CA TYR A 42 -23.32 7.23 -0.76
C TYR A 42 -24.31 7.62 -1.87
N GLU A 43 -24.13 7.10 -3.09
CA GLU A 43 -24.90 7.51 -4.27
C GLU A 43 -25.41 6.29 -5.04
N PRO A 44 -26.67 6.29 -5.52
CA PRO A 44 -27.20 5.17 -6.32
C PRO A 44 -26.41 5.03 -7.63
N PRO A 45 -26.34 3.80 -8.18
CA PRO A 45 -25.57 3.56 -9.39
C PRO A 45 -26.18 4.32 -10.58
N VAL A 46 -25.32 5.00 -11.33
CA VAL A 46 -25.73 5.81 -12.49
C VAL A 46 -25.65 4.95 -13.74
N ARG A 47 -26.63 5.07 -14.64
CA ARG A 47 -26.58 4.41 -15.96
C ARG A 47 -25.50 5.09 -16.81
N CYS A 48 -24.50 4.33 -17.24
CA CYS A 48 -23.50 4.80 -18.21
C CYS A 48 -23.42 3.84 -19.40
N LYS A 49 -23.03 4.39 -20.55
CA LYS A 49 -22.76 3.61 -21.75
C LYS A 49 -21.33 3.10 -21.70
N THR A 50 -21.17 1.79 -21.88
CA THR A 50 -19.87 1.15 -22.03
C THR A 50 -19.24 1.59 -23.36
N ILE A 51 -17.93 1.48 -23.50
CA ILE A 51 -17.21 1.72 -24.77
C ILE A 51 -17.81 0.88 -25.93
N PHE A 52 -18.40 -0.27 -25.62
CA PHE A 52 -19.13 -1.15 -26.55
C PHE A 52 -20.63 -0.84 -26.68
N GLY A 53 -21.09 0.35 -26.28
CA GLY A 53 -22.47 0.81 -26.48
C GLY A 53 -23.53 0.22 -25.54
N GLY A 54 -23.18 -0.80 -24.74
CA GLY A 54 -24.10 -1.40 -23.76
C GLY A 54 -24.35 -0.49 -22.56
N GLU A 55 -25.63 -0.28 -22.21
CA GLU A 55 -26.03 0.42 -21.00
C GLU A 55 -25.84 -0.48 -19.78
N ARG A 56 -25.05 0.00 -18.81
CA ARG A 56 -24.86 -0.67 -17.53
C ARG A 56 -24.88 0.34 -16.39
N TYR A 57 -25.21 -0.14 -15.22
CA TYR A 57 -25.11 0.62 -13.99
C TYR A 57 -23.65 0.65 -13.54
N PHE A 58 -23.10 1.85 -13.35
CA PHE A 58 -21.74 2.06 -12.88
C PHE A 58 -21.75 2.81 -11.54
N LEU A 59 -20.89 2.37 -10.64
CA LEU A 59 -20.62 3.07 -9.39
C LEU A 59 -19.70 4.28 -9.68
N PRO A 60 -19.90 5.42 -9.00
CA PRO A 60 -19.02 6.59 -9.15
C PRO A 60 -17.55 6.27 -8.88
N ASN A 61 -16.66 7.02 -9.55
CA ASN A 61 -15.22 6.91 -9.37
C ASN A 61 -14.77 7.22 -7.94
N VAL A 62 -13.65 6.64 -7.51
CA VAL A 62 -13.03 6.85 -6.19
C VAL A 62 -12.82 8.33 -5.86
N PHE A 63 -12.48 9.16 -6.84
CA PHE A 63 -12.31 10.61 -6.62
C PHE A 63 -13.61 11.35 -6.33
N ARG A 64 -14.71 10.99 -7.02
CA ARG A 64 -16.03 11.57 -6.74
C ARG A 64 -16.50 11.17 -5.36
N TYR A 65 -16.32 9.90 -5.02
CA TYR A 65 -16.59 9.38 -3.69
C TYR A 65 -15.76 10.08 -2.59
N LEU A 66 -14.46 10.32 -2.83
CA LEU A 66 -13.61 11.04 -1.89
C LEU A 66 -14.05 12.49 -1.70
N GLY A 67 -14.54 13.15 -2.75
CA GLY A 67 -15.13 14.49 -2.69
C GLY A 67 -16.31 14.54 -1.72
N TYR A 68 -17.26 13.61 -1.86
CA TYR A 68 -18.40 13.49 -0.95
C TYR A 68 -17.97 13.13 0.48
N LEU A 69 -17.03 12.19 0.63
CA LEU A 69 -16.50 11.81 1.93
C LEU A 69 -15.89 13.02 2.66
N ARG A 70 -15.20 13.89 1.92
CA ARG A 70 -14.63 15.13 2.45
C ARG A 70 -15.69 16.09 2.95
N GLU A 71 -16.84 16.18 2.27
CA GLU A 71 -17.95 17.05 2.67
C GLU A 71 -18.69 16.53 3.92
N ASP A 72 -18.93 15.21 4.00
CA ASP A 72 -19.69 14.61 5.12
C ASP A 72 -18.85 14.44 6.40
N ILE A 73 -17.62 13.94 6.28
CA ILE A 73 -16.79 13.52 7.44
C ILE A 73 -15.68 14.51 7.78
N GLY A 74 -15.29 15.35 6.81
CA GLY A 74 -14.20 16.30 6.93
C GLY A 74 -12.82 15.71 6.59
N VAL A 75 -11.96 16.54 5.99
CA VAL A 75 -10.59 16.16 5.56
C VAL A 75 -9.72 15.61 6.69
N PHE A 76 -9.82 16.16 7.89
CA PHE A 76 -8.95 15.77 9.01
C PHE A 76 -9.19 14.31 9.45
N ARG A 77 -10.45 13.87 9.48
CA ARG A 77 -10.82 12.54 9.92
C ARG A 77 -10.48 11.47 8.88
N ILE A 78 -10.59 11.80 7.59
CA ILE A 78 -10.13 10.93 6.48
C ILE A 78 -8.62 10.70 6.57
N PHE A 79 -7.87 11.74 6.92
CA PHE A 79 -6.41 11.67 6.95
C PHE A 79 -5.86 11.00 8.21
N SER A 80 -6.49 11.20 9.35
CA SER A 80 -6.02 10.66 10.65
C SER A 80 -6.45 9.22 10.92
N THR A 81 -7.61 8.78 10.42
CA THR A 81 -8.19 7.47 10.78
C THR A 81 -7.47 6.32 10.10
N GLY A 82 -6.75 5.48 10.86
CA GLY A 82 -6.02 4.33 10.30
C GLY A 82 -4.59 4.63 9.85
N LEU A 83 -4.17 5.90 9.89
CA LEU A 83 -2.85 6.32 9.38
C LEU A 83 -1.71 5.68 10.17
N THR A 84 -1.79 5.69 11.49
CA THR A 84 -0.76 5.11 12.38
C THR A 84 -0.57 3.62 12.11
N ALA A 85 -1.68 2.87 12.00
CA ALA A 85 -1.64 1.44 11.70
C ALA A 85 -1.09 1.17 10.29
N SER A 86 -1.42 2.02 9.31
CA SER A 86 -0.89 1.96 7.95
C SER A 86 0.63 2.17 7.90
N ILE A 87 1.14 3.20 8.59
CA ILE A 87 2.57 3.51 8.66
C ILE A 87 3.33 2.38 9.37
N ILE A 88 2.84 1.90 10.51
CA ILE A 88 3.50 0.81 11.24
C ILE A 88 3.50 -0.46 10.38
N GLY A 89 2.37 -0.80 9.75
CA GLY A 89 2.26 -1.96 8.88
C GLY A 89 3.18 -1.90 7.66
N SER A 90 3.34 -0.72 7.03
CA SER A 90 4.23 -0.54 5.87
C SER A 90 5.70 -0.67 6.26
N ASN A 91 6.10 -0.10 7.40
CA ASN A 91 7.45 -0.23 7.96
C ASN A 91 7.78 -1.68 8.34
N ILE A 92 6.87 -2.39 9.00
CA ILE A 92 7.08 -3.80 9.36
C ILE A 92 7.24 -4.65 8.10
N LYS A 93 6.41 -4.39 7.08
CA LYS A 93 6.50 -5.09 5.80
C LYS A 93 7.85 -4.85 5.11
N SER A 94 8.36 -3.62 5.09
CA SER A 94 9.66 -3.32 4.47
C SER A 94 10.81 -3.96 5.24
N VAL A 95 10.83 -3.83 6.57
CA VAL A 95 11.86 -4.41 7.43
C VAL A 95 11.89 -5.94 7.33
N ALA A 96 10.72 -6.60 7.38
CA ALA A 96 10.62 -8.05 7.27
C ALA A 96 11.08 -8.55 5.88
N CYS A 97 10.70 -7.83 4.82
CA CYS A 97 11.13 -8.13 3.46
C CYS A 97 12.66 -8.00 3.34
N ASP A 98 13.23 -6.87 3.77
CA ASP A 98 14.67 -6.61 3.68
C ASP A 98 15.50 -7.56 4.53
N ALA A 99 15.03 -7.92 5.72
CA ALA A 99 15.69 -8.91 6.58
C ALA A 99 15.79 -10.27 5.89
N TYR A 100 14.73 -10.71 5.22
CA TYR A 100 14.74 -11.97 4.47
C TYR A 100 15.65 -11.90 3.24
N LEU A 101 15.58 -10.82 2.46
CA LEU A 101 16.37 -10.64 1.25
C LEU A 101 17.87 -10.55 1.56
N LYS A 102 18.27 -9.83 2.61
CA LYS A 102 19.68 -9.76 3.05
C LYS A 102 20.25 -11.11 3.47
N ARG A 103 19.43 -12.00 4.05
CA ARG A 103 19.87 -13.30 4.56
C ARG A 103 19.93 -14.38 3.49
N ASN A 104 18.98 -14.39 2.55
CA ASN A 104 18.80 -15.50 1.60
C ASN A 104 19.19 -15.17 0.15
N VAL A 105 19.47 -13.90 -0.18
CA VAL A 105 19.86 -13.48 -1.53
C VAL A 105 21.31 -13.00 -1.52
N VAL A 106 22.22 -13.89 -1.94
CA VAL A 106 23.60 -13.51 -2.25
C VAL A 106 23.57 -12.48 -3.38
N ASN A 107 24.25 -11.35 -3.22
CA ASN A 107 24.28 -10.23 -4.20
C ASN A 107 23.01 -9.37 -4.33
N TYR A 108 22.19 -9.19 -3.28
CA TYR A 108 21.00 -8.30 -3.32
C TYR A 108 21.26 -6.90 -3.91
N TYR A 109 22.43 -6.30 -3.64
CA TYR A 109 22.80 -4.97 -4.13
C TYR A 109 23.34 -4.95 -5.57
N ASN A 110 23.76 -6.09 -6.13
CA ASN A 110 24.33 -6.17 -7.47
C ASN A 110 23.24 -6.49 -8.49
N LYS A 111 22.48 -5.47 -8.88
CA LYS A 111 21.41 -5.53 -9.89
C LYS A 111 21.87 -5.93 -11.32
N LYS A 112 23.17 -6.15 -11.53
CA LYS A 112 23.79 -6.42 -12.85
C LYS A 112 23.67 -7.87 -13.34
N SER A 113 23.38 -8.86 -12.48
CA SER A 113 23.42 -10.27 -12.89
C SER A 113 22.30 -10.69 -13.84
N VAL A 114 21.18 -9.95 -13.89
CA VAL A 114 20.02 -10.28 -14.74
C VAL A 114 20.28 -9.99 -16.23
N ILE A 115 21.16 -9.04 -16.55
CA ILE A 115 21.38 -8.58 -17.92
C ILE A 115 22.52 -9.37 -18.61
N ASP A 116 23.46 -9.90 -17.84
CA ASP A 116 24.72 -10.48 -18.36
C ASP A 116 24.68 -12.00 -18.60
N THR A 117 23.58 -12.68 -18.28
CA THR A 117 23.55 -14.16 -18.24
C THR A 117 22.75 -14.76 -19.41
N ASN A 118 23.42 -15.60 -20.22
CA ASN A 118 22.85 -16.40 -21.34
C ASN A 118 21.65 -17.31 -20.93
N ASN A 119 21.40 -17.49 -19.63
CA ASN A 119 20.29 -18.24 -19.02
C ASN A 119 19.20 -17.34 -18.39
N GLY A 120 18.85 -16.23 -19.05
CA GLY A 120 17.89 -15.22 -18.59
C GLY A 120 16.60 -15.73 -17.91
N PRO A 121 15.83 -16.69 -18.48
CA PRO A 121 14.56 -17.11 -17.88
C PRO A 121 14.72 -17.88 -16.56
N LYS A 122 15.80 -18.65 -16.40
CA LYS A 122 16.05 -19.41 -15.16
C LYS A 122 16.46 -18.50 -14.01
N VAL A 123 17.33 -17.52 -14.30
CA VAL A 123 17.74 -16.52 -13.31
C VAL A 123 16.56 -15.63 -12.92
N PHE A 124 15.76 -15.19 -13.90
CA PHE A 124 14.56 -14.41 -13.63
C PHE A 124 13.56 -15.16 -12.74
N ALA A 125 13.28 -16.43 -13.03
CA ALA A 125 12.38 -17.26 -12.22
C ALA A 125 12.92 -17.44 -10.79
N GLN A 126 14.22 -17.66 -10.61
CA GLN A 126 14.84 -17.78 -9.29
C GLN A 126 14.74 -16.47 -8.49
N GLU A 127 15.09 -15.33 -9.08
CA GLU A 127 15.03 -14.04 -8.38
C GLU A 127 13.58 -13.63 -8.04
N THR A 128 12.65 -13.87 -8.96
CA THR A 128 11.22 -13.62 -8.72
C THR A 128 10.69 -14.50 -7.60
N SER A 129 11.08 -15.78 -7.54
CA SER A 129 10.67 -16.70 -6.47
C SER A 129 11.17 -16.25 -5.10
N LYS A 130 12.45 -15.85 -4.98
CA LYS A 130 13.04 -15.35 -3.74
C LYS A 130 12.35 -14.06 -3.28
N LEU A 131 12.10 -13.14 -4.21
CA LEU A 131 11.37 -11.91 -3.94
C LEU A 131 9.94 -12.20 -3.49
N MET A 132 9.25 -13.16 -4.12
CA MET A 132 7.89 -13.54 -3.76
C MET A 132 7.82 -14.09 -2.34
N VAL A 133 8.75 -14.96 -1.94
CA VAL A 133 8.81 -15.47 -0.55
C VAL A 133 9.03 -14.32 0.44
N ALA A 134 9.95 -13.40 0.14
CA ALA A 134 10.20 -12.23 0.99
C ALA A 134 8.94 -11.38 1.17
N ARG A 135 8.19 -11.16 0.08
CA ARG A 135 6.94 -10.40 0.08
C ARG A 135 5.84 -11.11 0.86
N CYS A 136 5.70 -12.42 0.73
CA CYS A 136 4.74 -13.22 1.51
C CYS A 136 5.04 -13.13 3.01
N LEU A 137 6.31 -13.28 3.41
CA LEU A 137 6.71 -13.13 4.81
C LEU A 137 6.44 -11.72 5.35
N GLY A 138 6.73 -10.69 4.56
CA GLY A 138 6.40 -9.31 4.91
C GLY A 138 4.89 -9.08 5.08
N ILE A 139 4.06 -9.70 4.23
CA ILE A 139 2.59 -9.64 4.36
C ILE A 139 2.17 -10.30 5.67
N ILE A 140 2.63 -11.52 5.95
CA ILE A 140 2.29 -12.25 7.19
C ILE A 140 2.65 -11.42 8.43
N ALA A 141 3.84 -10.82 8.46
CA ALA A 141 4.27 -9.97 9.56
C ALA A 141 3.43 -8.69 9.72
N SER A 142 3.03 -8.06 8.61
CA SER A 142 2.26 -6.81 8.61
C SER A 142 0.74 -6.98 8.70
N TYR A 143 0.23 -8.21 8.53
CA TYR A 143 -1.19 -8.52 8.45
C TYR A 143 -2.03 -8.00 9.64
N PRO A 144 -1.63 -8.19 10.92
CA PRO A 144 -2.44 -7.69 12.04
C PRO A 144 -2.64 -6.18 12.00
N PHE A 145 -1.64 -5.41 11.58
CA PHE A 145 -1.73 -3.95 11.46
C PHE A 145 -2.65 -3.51 10.32
N GLN A 146 -2.64 -4.25 9.21
CA GLN A 146 -3.58 -4.02 8.12
C GLN A 146 -5.03 -4.26 8.57
N VAL A 147 -5.28 -5.30 9.38
CA VAL A 147 -6.60 -5.57 9.95
C VAL A 147 -7.05 -4.43 10.89
N VAL A 148 -6.16 -3.92 11.73
CA VAL A 148 -6.47 -2.77 12.61
C VAL A 148 -6.81 -1.52 11.78
N MET A 149 -6.01 -1.22 10.75
CA MET A 149 -6.27 -0.11 9.84
C MET A 149 -7.66 -0.21 9.21
N VAL A 150 -8.03 -1.37 8.67
CA VAL A 150 -9.36 -1.58 8.04
C VAL A 150 -10.50 -1.42 9.05
N ARG A 151 -10.32 -1.91 10.29
CA ARG A 151 -11.33 -1.73 11.35
C ARG A 151 -11.51 -0.27 11.74
N GLN A 152 -10.41 0.49 11.87
CA GLN A 152 -10.46 1.93 12.15
C GLN A 152 -11.17 2.69 11.03
N ILE A 153 -10.88 2.36 9.77
CA ILE A 153 -11.60 2.93 8.62
C ILE A 153 -13.08 2.55 8.65
N GLY A 154 -13.41 1.31 9.00
CA GLY A 154 -14.79 0.84 9.13
C GLY A 154 -15.62 1.60 10.16
N GLN A 155 -15.02 2.15 11.22
CA GLN A 155 -15.75 2.97 12.20
C GLN A 155 -16.33 4.25 11.59
N ILE A 156 -15.74 4.73 10.50
CA ILE A 156 -16.25 5.89 9.77
C ILE A 156 -17.67 5.60 9.27
N VAL A 157 -17.93 4.37 8.80
CA VAL A 157 -19.25 3.92 8.33
C VAL A 157 -20.28 3.96 9.45
N GLY A 158 -19.94 3.42 10.62
CA GLY A 158 -20.85 3.37 11.76
C GLY A 158 -21.03 4.71 12.49
N LYS A 159 -20.24 5.74 12.16
CA LYS A 159 -20.11 6.99 12.95
C LYS A 159 -19.75 6.72 14.42
N GLU A 160 -19.04 5.62 14.69
CA GLU A 160 -18.64 5.18 16.03
C GLU A 160 -17.23 5.68 16.40
N ASN A 161 -16.94 5.78 17.70
CA ASN A 161 -15.67 6.30 18.24
C ASN A 161 -14.91 5.30 19.13
N ILE A 162 -15.13 3.99 18.93
CA ILE A 162 -14.67 2.94 19.86
C ILE A 162 -13.16 2.63 19.74
N TYR A 163 -12.55 2.81 18.56
CA TYR A 163 -11.14 2.47 18.29
C TYR A 163 -10.37 3.74 17.89
N ARG A 164 -10.30 4.71 18.80
CA ARG A 164 -9.38 5.84 18.68
C ARG A 164 -7.95 5.41 18.97
#